data_AF-A0A9N8R2K0-F1
#
_entry.id   AF-A0A9N8R2K0-F1
#
_cell.length_a   1.000
_cell.length_b   1.000
_cell.length_c   1.000
_cell.angle_alpha   90.00
_cell.angle_beta   90.00
_cell.angle_gamma   90.00
#
_symmetry.space_group_name_H-M   'P 1'
#
loop_
_entity.id
_entity.type
_entity.pdbx_description
1 polymer ?
#
loop_
_entity_poly.entity_id
_entity_poly.type
_entity_poly.pdbx_seq_one_letter_code
_entity_poly.pdbx_strand_id
1 'polypeptide(L)' 'MVAGTIPLIATTPGIKLLGPLPGDLQSTLTYTAVLMANTSQRDTAEGFIKFLVSPEAKEIFAANGAK' A
#
# COMPACT_ATOMS: atom_id res chain seq x y z
N MET A 1 5.30 -22.79 1.36
CA MET A 1 4.63 -21.86 2.29
C MET A 1 5.00 -20.47 1.81
N VAL A 2 4.04 -19.66 1.35
CA VAL A 2 4.34 -18.30 0.86
C VAL A 2 4.32 -17.36 2.07
N ALA A 3 5.29 -16.45 2.17
CA ALA A 3 5.25 -15.44 3.21
C ALA A 3 4.08 -14.46 2.95
N GLY A 4 3.49 -13.94 4.02
CA GLY A 4 2.48 -12.89 3.92
C GLY A 4 3.02 -11.63 3.21
N THR A 5 2.16 -10.70 2.86
CA THR A 5 2.59 -9.41 2.30
C THR A 5 3.38 -8.63 3.35
N ILE A 6 4.28 -7.74 2.92
CA ILE A 6 5.06 -6.89 3.84
C ILE A 6 4.16 -6.07 4.78
N PRO A 7 3.06 -5.43 4.32
CA PRO A 7 2.15 -4.72 5.23
C PRO A 7 1.54 -5.61 6.32
N LEU A 8 1.20 -6.86 6.00
CA LEU A 8 0.66 -7.81 6.98
C LEU A 8 1.71 -8.16 8.03
N ILE A 9 2.94 -8.44 7.61
CA ILE A 9 4.06 -8.78 8.51
C ILE A 9 4.38 -7.59 9.42
N ALA A 10 4.44 -6.37 8.86
CA ALA A 10 4.78 -5.16 9.59
C ALA A 10 3.73 -4.76 10.65
N THR A 11 2.47 -5.15 10.46
CA THR A 11 1.36 -4.82 11.37
C THR A 11 0.99 -5.97 12.33
N THR A 12 1.60 -7.15 12.18
CA THR A 12 1.32 -8.29 13.06
C THR A 12 2.10 -8.15 14.39
N PRO A 13 1.42 -8.13 15.55
CA PRO A 13 2.10 -8.02 16.85
C PRO A 13 3.11 -9.15 17.08
N GLY A 14 4.30 -8.78 17.59
CA GLY A 14 5.37 -9.73 17.90
C GLY A 14 6.19 -10.20 16.69
N ILE A 15 5.86 -9.75 15.47
CA ILE A 15 6.62 -10.05 14.26
C ILE A 15 7.50 -8.85 13.89
N LYS A 16 8.75 -9.14 13.51
CA LYS A 16 9.70 -8.15 13.00
C LYS A 16 10.27 -8.61 11.66
N LEU A 17 10.20 -7.75 10.66
CA LEU A 17 10.87 -7.98 9.38
C LEU A 17 12.39 -7.81 9.57
N LEU A 18 13.16 -8.85 9.30
CA LEU A 18 14.63 -8.84 9.47
C LEU A 18 15.39 -8.46 8.18
N GLY A 19 14.69 -8.29 7.07
CA GLY A 19 15.25 -7.98 5.76
C GLY A 19 14.23 -8.16 4.64
N PRO A 20 14.61 -7.92 3.37
CA PRO A 20 13.73 -8.17 2.24
C PRO A 20 13.39 -9.65 2.12
N LEU A 21 12.15 -9.96 1.75
CA LEU A 21 11.76 -11.33 1.39
C LEU A 21 12.38 -11.71 0.04
N PRO A 22 12.86 -12.95 -0.13
CA PRO A 22 13.24 -13.47 -1.45
C PRO A 22 12.06 -13.35 -2.42
N GLY A 23 12.33 -12.98 -3.67
CA GLY A 23 11.28 -12.60 -4.63
C GLY A 23 10.29 -13.72 -4.95
N ASP A 24 10.73 -14.97 -4.93
CA ASP A 24 9.91 -16.18 -5.08
C ASP A 24 9.04 -16.48 -3.85
N LEU A 25 9.38 -15.92 -2.68
CA LEU A 25 8.65 -16.08 -1.42
C LEU A 25 7.78 -14.86 -1.07
N GLN A 26 7.94 -13.74 -1.79
CA GLN A 26 7.22 -12.51 -1.54
C GLN A 26 5.88 -12.44 -2.27
N SER A 27 4.80 -12.36 -1.51
CA SER A 27 3.49 -12.01 -2.06
C SER A 27 3.43 -10.50 -2.36
N THR A 28 3.30 -10.14 -3.64
CA THR A 28 3.09 -8.75 -4.06
C THR A 28 1.63 -8.53 -4.45
N LEU A 29 0.99 -7.51 -3.85
CA LEU A 29 -0.34 -7.07 -4.21
C LEU A 29 -0.27 -5.73 -4.92
N THR A 30 -1.05 -5.58 -5.99
CA THR A 30 -1.26 -4.28 -6.62
C THR A 30 -2.45 -3.59 -5.95
N TYR A 31 -2.24 -2.37 -5.46
CA TYR A 31 -3.29 -1.52 -4.91
C TYR A 31 -3.61 -0.40 -5.92
N THR A 32 -4.89 -0.24 -6.24
CA THR A 32 -5.34 0.77 -7.20
C THR A 32 -6.36 1.69 -6.54
N ALA A 33 -6.09 2.99 -6.53
CA ALA A 33 -7.08 3.99 -6.17
C ALA A 33 -7.95 4.32 -7.38
N VAL A 34 -9.28 4.29 -7.21
CA VAL A 34 -10.24 4.57 -8.28
C VAL A 34 -11.32 5.52 -7.79
N LEU A 35 -11.89 6.27 -8.73
CA LEU A 35 -13.07 7.09 -8.48
C LEU A 35 -14.33 6.22 -8.50
N MET A 36 -15.19 6.36 -7.49
CA MET A 36 -16.50 5.71 -7.48
C MET A 36 -17.40 6.33 -8.55
N ALA A 37 -18.08 5.49 -9.35
CA ALA A 37 -18.86 5.94 -10.51
C ALA A 37 -19.95 6.97 -10.16
N ASN A 38 -20.64 6.80 -9.02
CA ASN A 38 -21.75 7.66 -8.59
C ASN A 38 -21.39 8.54 -7.36
N THR A 39 -20.15 8.99 -7.25
CA THR A 39 -19.78 9.90 -6.15
C THR A 39 -20.48 11.26 -6.30
N SER A 40 -21.05 11.77 -5.20
CA SER A 40 -21.56 13.14 -5.11
C SER A 40 -20.46 14.19 -4.88
N GLN A 41 -19.22 13.74 -4.64
CA GLN A 41 -18.07 14.58 -4.28
C GLN A 41 -16.90 14.32 -5.23
N ARG A 42 -17.13 14.49 -6.54
CA ARG A 42 -16.17 14.13 -7.58
C ARG A 42 -14.84 14.86 -7.43
N ASP A 43 -14.87 16.19 -7.37
CA ASP A 43 -13.65 17.00 -7.34
C ASP A 43 -12.81 16.71 -6.09
N THR A 44 -13.45 16.54 -4.93
CA THR A 44 -12.78 16.17 -3.68
C THR A 44 -12.14 14.79 -3.78
N ALA A 45 -12.85 13.80 -4.35
CA ALA A 45 -12.32 12.45 -4.50
C ALA A 45 -11.15 12.40 -5.50
N GLU A 46 -11.23 13.15 -6.61
CA GLU A 46 -10.10 13.31 -7.54
C GLU A 46 -8.91 14.01 -6.88
N GLY A 47 -9.15 15.05 -6.07
CA GLY A 47 -8.13 15.72 -5.28
C GLY A 47 -7.44 14.77 -4.29
N PHE A 48 -8.21 13.90 -3.63
CA PHE A 48 -7.66 12.90 -2.73
C PHE A 48 -6.80 11.85 -3.48
N ILE A 49 -7.25 11.36 -4.64
CA ILE A 49 -6.45 10.44 -5.46
C ILE A 49 -5.13 11.11 -5.90
N LYS A 50 -5.16 12.40 -6.28
CA LYS A 50 -3.95 13.17 -6.59
C LYS A 50 -3.00 13.26 -5.39
N PHE A 51 -3.53 13.47 -4.20
CA PHE A 51 -2.73 13.44 -2.97
C PHE A 51 -2.10 12.06 -2.73
N LEU A 52 -2.85 10.96 -2.90
CA LEU A 52 -2.31 9.61 -2.71
C LEU A 52 -1.12 9.30 -3.64
N VAL A 53 -1.01 9.96 -4.80
CA VAL A 53 0.13 9.77 -5.71
C VAL A 53 1.25 10.80 -5.53
N SER A 54 1.15 11.69 -4.54
CA SER A 54 2.17 12.68 -4.21
C SER A 54 3.45 12.02 -3.67
N PRO A 55 4.61 12.71 -3.74
CA PRO A 55 5.85 12.20 -3.16
C PRO A 55 5.72 11.84 -1.67
N GLU A 56 5.06 12.70 -0.90
CA GLU A 56 4.90 12.53 0.55
C GLU A 56 4.06 11.29 0.88
N ALA A 57 2.97 11.07 0.15
CA ALA A 57 2.14 9.87 0.32
C ALA A 57 2.89 8.59 -0.08
N LYS A 58 3.70 8.65 -1.15
CA LYS A 58 4.53 7.52 -1.60
C LYS A 58 5.60 7.13 -0.58
N GLU A 59 6.21 8.10 0.09
CA GLU A 59 7.16 7.82 1.18
C GLU A 59 6.48 7.08 2.33
N ILE A 60 5.25 7.48 2.70
CA ILE A 60 4.47 6.80 3.73
C ILE A 60 4.10 5.38 3.30
N PHE A 61 3.68 5.17 2.05
CA PHE A 61 3.40 3.83 1.54
C PHE A 61 4.63 2.94 1.60
N ALA A 62 5.78 3.44 1.13
CA ALA A 62 7.04 2.69 1.15
C ALA A 62 7.46 2.31 2.57
N ALA A 63 7.32 3.23 3.53
CA ALA A 63 7.61 2.97 4.95
C ALA A 63 6.72 1.87 5.56
N ASN A 64 5.53 1.65 4.98
CA ASN A 64 4.56 0.64 5.43
C ASN A 64 4.48 -0.59 4.51
N GLY A 65 5.40 -0.73 3.56
CA GLY A 65 5.51 -1.92 2.71
C GLY A 65 4.61 -1.95 1.48
N ALA A 66 4.03 -0.82 1.08
CA ALA A 66 3.36 -0.63 -0.20
C ALA A 66 4.24 0.21 -1.14
N LYS A 67 4.18 -0.06 -2.45
CA LYS A 67 4.98 0.64 -3.47
C LYS A 67 4.10 1.10 -4.62
#